data_AF-A0A523IGG5-F1
#
_entry.id   AF-A0A523IGG5-F1
#
_cell.length_a   1.000
_cell.length_b   1.000
_cell.length_c   1.000
_cell.angle_alpha   90.00
_cell.angle_beta   90.00
_cell.angle_gamma   90.00
#
_symmetry.space_group_name_H-M   'P 1'
#
loop_
_entity.id
_entity.type
_entity.pdbx_description
1 polymer ?
#
loop_
_entity_poly.entity_id
_entity_poly.type
_entity_poly.pdbx_seq_one_letter_code
_entity_poly.pdbx_strand_id
1 'polypeptide(L)' 'TMLVAPIKIGRNATTGAGSTITKDVPENSLAIERSKQVSIKNWKRAQKKK' A
#
# COMPACT_ATOMS: atom_id res chain seq x y z
N THR A 1 7.30 0.01 0.80
CA THR A 1 6.51 -1.23 0.73
C THR A 1 6.78 -2.01 1.99
N MET A 2 5.79 -2.72 2.53
CA MET A 2 5.94 -3.63 3.66
C MET A 2 5.64 -5.07 3.19
N LEU A 3 6.44 -6.03 3.65
CA LEU A 3 6.29 -7.45 3.33
C LEU A 3 6.00 -8.21 4.63
N VAL A 4 4.86 -8.89 4.71
CA VAL A 4 4.49 -9.66 5.91
C VAL A 4 4.77 -11.14 5.64
N ALA A 5 5.74 -11.71 6.34
CA ALA A 5 6.08 -13.12 6.19
C ALA A 5 5.01 -14.05 6.79
N PRO A 6 4.90 -15.30 6.31
CA PRO A 6 5.59 -15.84 5.14
C PRO A 6 4.86 -15.53 3.82
N ILE A 7 5.60 -15.05 2.82
CA ILE A 7 5.12 -14.84 1.45
C ILE A 7 6.24 -15.12 0.43
N LYS A 8 5.87 -15.41 -0.82
CA LYS A 8 6.77 -15.55 -1.97
C LYS A 8 6.57 -14.41 -2.95
N ILE A 9 7.68 -13.82 -3.40
CA ILE A 9 7.69 -12.82 -4.47
C ILE A 9 8.35 -13.45 -5.70
N GLY A 10 7.59 -13.56 -6.78
CA GLY A 10 8.07 -14.11 -8.05
C GLY A 10 9.16 -13.26 -8.69
N ARG A 11 9.97 -13.89 -9.57
CA ARG A 11 10.99 -13.19 -10.33
C ARG A 11 10.37 -12.07 -11.17
N ASN A 12 11.04 -10.91 -11.23
CA ASN A 12 10.59 -9.71 -11.94
C ASN A 12 9.23 -9.16 -11.50
N ALA A 13 8.70 -9.56 -10.34
CA ALA A 13 7.51 -8.94 -9.80
C ALA A 13 7.79 -7.49 -9.37
N THR A 14 6.81 -6.61 -9.52
CA THR A 14 6.88 -5.21 -9.11
C THR A 14 5.92 -4.97 -7.95
N THR A 15 6.36 -4.26 -6.91
CA THR A 15 5.49 -3.86 -5.80
C THR A 15 5.23 -2.36 -5.82
N GLY A 16 3.97 -1.95 -5.75
CA GLY A 16 3.59 -0.55 -5.67
C GLY A 16 4.07 0.11 -4.37
N ALA A 17 4.53 1.36 -4.46
CA ALA A 17 5.00 2.12 -3.31
C ALA A 17 3.91 2.23 -2.22
N GLY A 18 4.31 2.07 -0.96
CA GLY A 18 3.41 2.16 0.20
C GLY A 18 2.42 1.00 0.35
N SER A 19 2.52 -0.07 -0.45
CA SER A 19 1.67 -1.26 -0.30
C SER A 19 2.12 -2.15 0.85
N THR A 20 1.18 -2.86 1.48
CA THR A 20 1.44 -3.98 2.41
C THR A 20 1.10 -5.29 1.73
N ILE A 21 2.11 -6.10 1.40
CA ILE A 21 1.91 -7.37 0.71
C ILE A 21 1.81 -8.49 1.74
N THR A 22 0.67 -9.17 1.75
CA THR A 22 0.33 -10.26 2.68
C THR A 22 0.04 -11.59 1.99
N LYS A 23 0.12 -11.62 0.65
CA LYS A 23 -0.10 -12.81 -0.19
C LYS A 23 1.02 -12.95 -1.21
N ASP A 24 1.21 -14.17 -1.71
CA ASP A 24 2.18 -14.47 -2.75
C ASP A 24 1.93 -13.62 -4.01
N VAL A 25 3.02 -13.14 -4.61
CA VAL A 25 3.00 -12.32 -5.82
C VAL A 25 3.58 -13.13 -6.99
N PRO A 26 2.81 -13.39 -8.06
CA PRO A 26 3.30 -14.13 -9.23
C PRO A 26 4.47 -13.43 -9.94
N GLU A 27 5.24 -14.20 -10.71
CA GLU A 27 6.31 -13.66 -11.56
C GLU A 27 5.76 -12.65 -12.59
N ASN A 28 6.58 -11.66 -12.96
CA ASN A 28 6.25 -10.63 -13.95
C ASN A 28 4.90 -9.90 -13.69
N SER A 29 4.47 -9.80 -12.43
CA SER A 29 3.20 -9.17 -12.03
C SER A 29 3.40 -7.91 -11.19
N LEU A 30 2.39 -7.01 -11.19
CA LEU A 30 2.33 -5.85 -10.31
C LEU A 30 1.44 -6.15 -9.10
N ALA A 31 2.03 -6.17 -7.91
CA ALA A 31 1.29 -6.21 -6.66
C ALA A 31 1.14 -4.80 -6.08
N ILE A 32 -0.12 -4.36 -5.92
CA ILE A 32 -0.44 -3.06 -5.33
C ILE A 32 -1.57 -3.22 -4.33
N GLU A 33 -1.37 -2.67 -3.14
CA GLU A 33 -2.40 -2.57 -2.12
C GLU A 33 -2.54 -1.09 -1.76
N ARG A 34 -3.56 -0.44 -2.32
CA ARG A 34 -3.87 0.97 -2.12
C ARG A 34 -5.37 1.19 -2.11
N SER A 35 -5.85 2.04 -1.22
CA SER A 35 -7.20 2.61 -1.34
C SER A 35 -7.24 3.60 -2.50
N LYS A 36 -8.43 3.83 -3.08
CA LYS A 36 -8.63 4.97 -4.00
C LYS A 36 -8.26 6.26 -3.27
N GLN A 37 -7.51 7.13 -3.94
CA GLN A 37 -7.20 8.44 -3.39
C GLN A 37 -8.47 9.29 -3.35
N VAL A 38 -8.74 9.89 -2.20
CA VAL A 38 -9.84 10.85 -2.00
C VAL A 38 -9.24 12.17 -1.57
N SER A 39 -9.66 13.26 -2.20
CA SER A 39 -9.26 14.61 -1.85
C SER A 39 -10.43 15.35 -1.23
N ILE A 40 -10.42 15.50 0.11
CA ILE A 40 -11.46 16.23 0.84
C ILE A 40 -11.11 17.71 0.86
N LYS A 41 -11.86 18.52 0.10
CA LYS A 41 -11.71 19.99 0.13
C LYS A 41 -12.13 20.54 1.50
N ASN A 42 -11.50 21.63 1.93
CA ASN A 42 -11.84 22.35 3.16
C ASN A 42 -11.79 21.49 4.46
N TRP A 43 -10.90 20.50 4.53
CA TRP A 43 -10.73 19.67 5.73
C TRP A 43 -10.30 20.50 6.95
N LYS A 44 -11.18 20.65 7.94
CA LYS A 44 -10.88 21.34 9.21
C LYS A 44 -10.14 20.38 10.16
N ARG A 45 -8.87 20.68 10.45
CA ARG A 45 -8.08 19.93 11.45
C ARG A 45 -8.58 20.25 12.86
N ALA A 46 -8.68 19.23 13.71
CA ALA A 46 -9.00 19.42 15.13
C ALA A 46 -7.96 20.32 15.82
N GLN A 47 -8.42 21.30 16.59
CA GLN A 47 -7.57 22.16 17.40
C GLN A 47 -7.55 21.66 18.84
N LYS A 48 -6.35 21.49 19.40
CA LYS A 48 -6.21 21.20 20.84
C LYS A 48 -6.63 22.45 21.62
N LYS A 49 -7.53 22.28 22.60
CA LYS A 49 -7.79 23.32 23.60
C LYS A 49 -6.52 23.49 24.43
N LYS A 50 -6.05 24.72 24.56
CA LYS A 50 -5.01 25.09 25.52
C LYS A 50 -5.59 25.06 26.93
#